data_AF-M0L5G9-F1
#
_entry.id   AF-M0L5G9-F1
#
_cell.length_a   1.000
_cell.length_b   1.000
_cell.length_c   1.000
_cell.angle_alpha   90.00
_cell.angle_beta   90.00
_cell.angle_gamma   90.00
#
_symmetry.space_group_name_H-M   'P 1'
#
loop_
_entity.id
_entity.type
_entity.pdbx_description
1 polymer ?
#
loop_
_entity_poly.entity_id
_entity_poly.type
_entity_poly.pdbx_seq_one_letter_code
_entity_poly.pdbx_strand_id
1 'polypeptide(L)' 'MVLSPAVISKNIDRSREEVTRRLSVLVEYGLVTRVERGYYEISKFGEQYLEGNLNASELDPDDDLEQ' A
#
# COMPACT_ATOMS: atom_id res chain seq x y z
N MET A 1 2.08 -6.22 9.67
CA MET A 1 1.74 -7.57 9.15
C MET A 1 2.20 -7.64 7.71
N VAL A 2 2.95 -8.68 7.31
CA VAL A 2 3.47 -8.82 5.95
C VAL A 2 2.62 -9.83 5.16
N LEU A 3 2.13 -9.44 3.98
CA LEU A 3 1.27 -10.28 3.15
C LEU A 3 1.72 -10.28 1.68
N SER A 4 1.47 -11.40 1.00
CA SER A 4 1.67 -11.49 -0.46
C SER A 4 0.39 -11.08 -1.21
N PRO A 5 0.49 -10.65 -2.49
CA PRO A 5 -0.68 -10.35 -3.31
C PRO A 5 -1.67 -11.51 -3.43
N ALA A 6 -1.18 -12.75 -3.38
CA ALA A 6 -2.03 -13.94 -3.43
C ALA A 6 -2.88 -14.11 -2.16
N VAL A 7 -2.29 -13.84 -0.99
CA VAL A 7 -3.03 -13.88 0.29
C VAL A 7 -4.04 -12.74 0.36
N ILE A 8 -3.64 -11.52 -0.02
CA ILE A 8 -4.54 -10.36 -0.06
C ILE A 8 -5.73 -10.62 -0.99
N SER A 9 -5.45 -11.06 -2.22
CA SER A 9 -6.45 -11.43 -3.23
C SER A 9 -7.48 -12.43 -2.69
N LYS A 10 -7.03 -13.47 -2.00
CA LYS A 10 -7.90 -14.47 -1.37
C LYS A 10 -8.76 -13.86 -0.25
N ASN A 11 -8.20 -12.96 0.55
CA ASN A 11 -8.89 -12.38 1.71
C ASN A 11 -9.97 -11.36 1.33
N ILE A 12 -9.83 -10.66 0.19
CA ILE A 12 -10.75 -9.60 -0.23
C ILE A 12 -11.61 -9.96 -1.45
N ASP A 13 -11.54 -11.21 -1.91
CA ASP A 13 -12.25 -11.72 -3.09
C ASP A 13 -12.04 -10.83 -4.34
N ARG A 14 -10.76 -10.62 -4.67
CA ARG A 14 -10.32 -9.87 -5.86
C ARG A 14 -9.26 -10.62 -6.62
N SER A 15 -9.11 -10.33 -7.91
CA SER A 15 -8.07 -10.97 -8.72
C SER A 15 -6.67 -10.57 -8.25
N ARG A 16 -5.70 -11.48 -8.38
CA ARG A 16 -4.29 -11.18 -8.06
C ARG A 16 -3.74 -10.02 -8.89
N GLU A 17 -4.16 -9.90 -10.15
CA GLU A 17 -3.77 -8.82 -11.05
C GLU A 17 -4.27 -7.45 -10.55
N GLU A 18 -5.55 -7.36 -10.17
CA GLU A 18 -6.13 -6.14 -9.61
C GLU A 18 -5.43 -5.73 -8.32
N VAL A 19 -5.17 -6.69 -7.43
CA VAL A 19 -4.44 -6.46 -6.18
C VAL A 19 -3.03 -5.95 -6.46
N THR A 20 -2.29 -6.57 -7.39
CA THR A 20 -0.95 -6.10 -7.77
C THR A 20 -0.98 -4.67 -8.31
N ARG A 21 -1.92 -4.35 -9.21
CA ARG A 21 -2.07 -2.99 -9.74
C ARG A 21 -2.36 -1.97 -8.63
N ARG A 22 -3.21 -2.31 -7.66
CA ARG A 22 -3.53 -1.42 -6.54
C ARG A 22 -2.37 -1.27 -5.56
N LEU A 23 -1.63 -2.34 -5.28
CA LEU A 23 -0.43 -2.28 -4.44
C LEU A 23 0.64 -1.37 -5.05
N SER A 24 0.81 -1.35 -6.38
CA SER A 24 1.71 -0.39 -7.05
C SER A 24 1.34 1.05 -6.72
N VAL A 25 0.06 1.42 -6.88
CA VAL A 25 -0.42 2.76 -6.55
C VAL A 25 -0.22 3.08 -5.06
N LEU A 26 -0.54 2.15 -4.15
CA LEU A 26 -0.34 2.40 -2.72
C LEU A 26 1.13 2.54 -2.32
N VAL A 27 2.04 1.92 -3.06
CA VAL A 27 3.49 2.11 -2.89
C VAL A 27 3.93 3.47 -3.42
N GLU A 28 3.40 3.91 -4.58
CA GLU A 28 3.67 5.25 -5.13
C GLU A 28 3.27 6.36 -4.14
N TYR A 29 2.16 6.18 -3.42
CA TYR A 29 1.70 7.14 -2.40
C TYR A 29 2.29 6.92 -1.00
N GLY A 30 3.29 6.05 -0.84
CA GLY A 30 3.93 5.80 0.45
C GLY A 30 3.06 5.12 1.51
N LEU A 31 1.84 4.68 1.17
CA LEU A 31 0.89 4.06 2.12
C LEU A 31 1.21 2.59 2.40
N VAL A 32 1.92 1.93 1.49
CA VAL A 32 2.33 0.53 1.58
C VAL A 32 3.80 0.42 1.19
N THR A 33 4.57 -0.38 1.93
CA THR A 33 5.97 -0.65 1.64
C THR A 33 6.14 -2.05 1.08
N ARG A 34 6.98 -2.19 0.05
CA ARG A 34 7.41 -3.49 -0.47
C ARG A 34 8.64 -3.97 0.30
N VAL A 35 8.44 -4.86 1.28
CA VAL A 35 9.54 -5.38 2.12
C VAL A 35 10.50 -6.29 1.36
N GLU A 36 9.98 -7.08 0.42
CA GLU A 36 10.77 -7.90 -0.50
C GLU A 36 9.95 -8.24 -1.75
N ARG A 37 10.52 -9.00 -2.70
CA ARG A 37 9.85 -9.32 -3.96
C ARG A 37 8.56 -10.13 -3.72
N GLY A 38 7.42 -9.43 -3.79
CA GLY A 38 6.10 -10.06 -3.70
C GLY A 38 5.51 -10.10 -2.29
N TYR A 39 6.08 -9.33 -1.36
CA TYR A 39 5.60 -9.17 0.00
C TYR A 39 5.49 -7.68 0.35
N TYR A 40 4.40 -7.34 1.03
CA TYR A 40 3.99 -5.96 1.28
C TYR A 40 3.54 -5.81 2.73
N GLU A 41 3.74 -4.62 3.28
CA GLU A 41 3.21 -4.20 4.59
C GLU A 41 2.65 -2.78 4.51
N ILE A 42 1.71 -2.45 5.39
CA ILE A 42 1.23 -1.07 5.53
C ILE A 42 2.37 -0.25 6.14
N SER A 43 2.65 0.93 5.59
CA SER A 43 3.67 1.84 6.13
C SER A 43 3.14 2.56 7.37
N LYS A 44 4.01 3.22 8.13
CA LYS A 44 3.59 4.11 9.23
C LYS A 44 2.66 5.23 8.77
N PHE A 45 2.87 5.71 7.55
CA PHE A 45 2.02 6.72 6.92
C PHE A 45 0.65 6.14 6.55
N GLY A 46 0.62 4.93 6.00
CA GLY A 46 -0.60 4.19 5.74
C GLY A 46 -1.42 3.87 7.01
N GLU A 47 -0.77 3.58 8.13
CA GLU A 47 -1.45 3.39 9.42
C GLU A 47 -2.18 4.67 9.86
N GLN A 48 -1.51 5.83 9.80
CA GLN A 48 -2.13 7.12 10.11
C GLN A 48 -3.29 7.46 9.17
N TYR A 49 -3.17 7.09 7.88
CA TYR A 49 -4.24 7.26 6.89
C TYR A 49 -5.49 6.45 7.27
N LEU A 50 -5.30 5.20 7.71
CA LEU A 50 -6.40 4.35 8.17
C LEU A 50 -7.03 4.83 9.48
N GLU A 51 -6.25 5.46 10.36
CA GLU A 51 -6.74 6.08 11.59
C GLU A 51 -7.51 7.39 11.34
N GLY A 52 -7.49 7.92 10.11
CA GLY A 52 -8.10 9.20 9.76
C GLY A 52 -7.31 10.41 10.25
N ASN A 53 -6.05 10.18 10.67
CA ASN A 53 -5.13 11.23 11.11
C ASN A 53 -4.50 11.99 9.93
N LEU A 54 -4.71 11.51 8.71
CA LEU A 54 -4.25 12.14 7.47
C LEU A 54 -5.42 12.50 6.57
N ASN A 55 -5.32 13.67 5.94
CA ASN A 55 -6.25 14.09 4.93
C ASN A 55 -5.83 13.53 3.56
N ALA A 56 -6.68 12.67 2.98
CA ALA A 56 -6.40 12.03 1.69
C ALA A 56 -6.12 13.01 0.55
N SER A 57 -6.66 14.23 0.61
CA SER A 57 -6.44 15.25 -0.42
C SER A 57 -5.04 15.84 -0.40
N GLU A 58 -4.26 15.57 0.64
CA GLU A 58 -2.89 16.07 0.83
C GLU A 58 -1.84 15.02 0.43
N LEU A 59 -2.27 13.85 -0.06
CA LEU A 59 -1.37 12.81 -0.53
C LEU A 59 -0.78 13.19 -1.89
N ASP A 60 0.54 13.37 -1.95
CA ASP A 60 1.29 13.56 -3.19
C ASP A 60 2.11 12.29 -3.49
N PRO A 61 1.98 11.66 -4.68
CA PRO A 61 2.79 10.50 -5.05
C PRO A 61 4.29 10.83 -5.24
N ASP A 62 4.65 12.12 -5.30
CA ASP A 62 6.04 12.57 -5.47
C ASP A 62 6.72 12.96 -4.14
N ASP A 63 6.00 12.97 -3.00
CA ASP A 63 6.54 13.36 -1.68
C ASP A 63 7.58 12.37 -1.12
N ASP A 64 7.62 11.13 -1.62
CA ASP A 64 8.51 10.06 -1.15
C ASP A 64 9.74 9.80 -2.06
N LEU A 65 10.08 10.71 -2.98
CA LEU A 65 11.31 10.62 -3.78
C LEU A 65 12.58 11.16 -3.08
N GLU A 66 12.48 11.62 -1.82
CA GLU A 66 13.61 12.19 -1.05
C GLU A 66 14.04 11.42 0.21
N GLN A 67 14.09 10.07 0.18
CA GLN A 67 14.77 9.29 1.24
C GLN A 67 15.71 8.20 0.71
#